data_AF-A0A7W0L3I7-F1
#
_entry.id   AF-A0A7W0L3I7-F1
#
_cell.length_a   1.000
_cell.length_b   1.000
_cell.length_c   1.000
_cell.angle_alpha   90.00
_cell.angle_beta   90.00
_cell.angle_gamma   90.00
#
_symmetry.space_group_name_H-M   'P 1'
#
loop_
_entity.id
_entity.type
_entity.pdbx_description
1 polymer ?
#
loop_
_entity_poly.entity_id
_entity_poly.type
_entity_poly.pdbx_seq_one_letter_code
_entity_poly.pdbx_strand_id
1 'polypeptide(L)'
;MKTEENQATVSDAQRPAAIDWRMLLVWTGMGVAVALLAFTAIIGEIIPPLIGFAVLYGIAVWLVRRGGKAGLIMMAVLSLLLLVSNSPFIIPALSVPASTVDFTMTGLLVVLALGNLVAAVAALRRSSSGAGARIAGRAIVALMLVVVAIAAVGRVTYESPVAQADDIQLTAADVEFSTDVIEASSGEVSVFVENNDAALHTFTVE
;
A
#
# COMPACT_ATOMS: atom_id res chain seq x y z
N MET A 1 23.84 4.93 65.95
CA MET A 1 24.12 5.06 64.50
C MET A 1 23.29 4.03 63.77
N LYS A 2 22.15 4.43 63.20
CA LYS A 2 21.35 3.63 62.26
C LYS A 2 21.48 4.34 60.92
N THR A 3 22.09 3.67 59.95
CA THR A 3 22.24 4.17 58.59
C THR A 3 20.89 3.97 57.90
N GLU A 4 20.14 5.05 57.73
CA GLU A 4 18.94 5.04 56.89
C GLU A 4 19.40 4.97 55.42
N GLU A 5 19.19 3.81 54.82
CA GLU A 5 19.47 3.53 53.43
C GLU A 5 18.42 4.25 52.57
N ASN A 6 18.87 5.34 51.97
CA ASN A 6 18.12 6.21 51.08
C ASN A 6 17.83 5.45 49.77
N GLN A 7 16.76 4.66 49.74
CA GLN A 7 16.20 4.11 48.50
C GLN A 7 15.58 5.25 47.70
N ALA A 8 16.41 5.89 46.88
CA ALA A 8 15.97 6.78 45.83
C ALA A 8 14.97 6.02 44.94
N THR A 9 13.70 6.40 45.05
CA THR A 9 12.64 6.10 44.12
C THR A 9 13.09 6.57 42.74
N VAL A 10 13.61 5.65 41.93
CA VAL A 10 13.84 5.88 40.51
C VAL A 10 12.48 6.22 39.91
N SER A 11 12.26 7.52 39.74
CA SER A 11 11.08 8.11 39.13
C SER A 11 10.78 7.42 37.81
N ASP A 12 9.67 6.68 37.73
CA ASP A 12 9.12 6.06 36.52
C ASP A 12 8.74 7.10 35.42
N ALA A 13 9.06 8.38 35.61
CA ALA A 13 8.65 9.51 34.80
C ALA A 13 9.35 9.65 33.43
N GLN A 14 10.21 8.70 33.02
CA GLN A 14 10.97 8.79 31.78
C GLN A 14 10.94 7.53 30.91
N ARG A 15 9.95 6.63 31.07
CA ARG A 15 9.74 5.62 30.02
C ARG A 15 9.13 6.31 28.80
N PRO A 16 9.81 6.31 27.62
CA PRO A 16 9.21 6.85 26.40
C PRO A 16 7.87 6.18 26.18
N ALA A 17 6.84 6.96 25.84
CA ALA A 17 5.49 6.46 25.62
C ALA A 17 5.56 5.25 24.68
N ALA A 18 5.31 4.06 25.24
CA ALA A 18 5.47 2.82 24.49
C ALA A 18 4.38 2.75 23.43
N ILE A 19 4.75 2.44 22.19
CA ILE A 19 3.79 2.22 21.10
C ILE A 19 2.81 1.13 21.54
N ASP A 20 1.53 1.48 21.61
CA ASP A 20 0.42 0.57 21.87
C ASP A 20 -0.35 0.26 20.57
N TRP A 21 -1.32 -0.66 20.64
CA TRP A 21 -2.11 -1.07 19.47
C TRP A 21 -2.94 0.06 18.88
N ARG A 22 -3.38 1.03 19.69
CA ARG A 22 -4.17 2.17 19.21
C ARG A 22 -3.30 3.16 18.46
N MET A 23 -2.10 3.44 18.97
CA MET A 23 -1.12 4.28 18.30
C MET A 23 -0.68 3.65 16.99
N LEU A 24 -0.39 2.35 16.98
CA LEU A 24 -0.07 1.63 15.75
C LEU A 24 -1.23 1.73 14.74
N LEU A 25 -2.47 1.49 15.18
CA LEU A 25 -3.66 1.61 14.34
C LEU A 25 -3.83 3.02 13.73
N VAL A 26 -3.59 4.07 14.52
CA VAL A 26 -3.64 5.45 14.03
C VAL A 26 -2.59 5.67 12.96
N TRP A 27 -1.35 5.22 13.17
CA TRP A 27 -0.27 5.41 12.21
C TRP A 27 -0.50 4.63 10.92
N THR A 28 -0.90 3.36 11.00
CA THR A 28 -1.21 2.56 9.82
C THR A 28 -2.42 3.09 9.09
N GLY A 29 -3.47 3.51 9.79
CA GLY A 29 -4.67 4.08 9.18
C GLY A 29 -4.41 5.42 8.48
N MET A 30 -3.58 6.28 9.09
CA MET A 30 -3.08 7.49 8.42
C MET A 30 -2.21 7.14 7.22
N GLY A 31 -1.34 6.14 7.36
CA GLY A 31 -0.51 5.63 6.28
C GLY A 31 -1.32 5.17 5.08
N VAL A 32 -2.40 4.40 5.29
CA VAL A 32 -3.33 3.99 4.23
C VAL A 32 -3.96 5.21 3.56
N ALA A 33 -4.50 6.16 4.33
CA ALA A 33 -5.13 7.35 3.74
C ALA A 33 -4.14 8.17 2.89
N VAL A 34 -2.93 8.38 3.39
CA VAL A 34 -1.88 9.10 2.65
C VAL A 34 -1.44 8.32 1.42
N ALA A 35 -1.25 7.00 1.53
CA ALA A 35 -0.83 6.16 0.41
C ALA A 35 -1.89 6.14 -0.71
N LEU A 36 -3.19 6.09 -0.37
CA LEU A 36 -4.27 6.18 -1.35
C LEU A 36 -4.24 7.51 -2.11
N LEU A 37 -4.07 8.63 -1.40
CA LEU A 37 -3.99 9.95 -2.03
C LEU A 37 -2.72 10.12 -2.85
N ALA A 38 -1.58 9.65 -2.34
CA ALA A 38 -0.30 9.66 -3.04
C ALA A 38 -0.39 8.83 -4.33
N PHE A 39 -1.04 7.68 -4.30
CA PHE A 39 -1.25 6.84 -5.46
C PHE A 39 -2.06 7.57 -6.55
N THR A 40 -3.20 8.17 -6.19
CA THR A 40 -3.98 8.98 -7.14
C THR A 40 -3.19 10.18 -7.70
N ALA A 41 -2.37 10.82 -6.86
CA ALA A 41 -1.58 11.97 -7.30
C ALA A 41 -0.42 11.58 -8.23
N ILE A 42 0.18 10.40 -8.02
CA ILE A 42 1.29 9.89 -8.84
C ILE A 42 0.80 9.39 -10.18
N ILE A 43 -0.34 8.70 -10.21
CA ILE A 43 -0.97 8.27 -11.47
C ILE A 43 -1.45 9.49 -12.26
N GLY A 44 -1.82 10.58 -11.60
CA GLY A 44 -2.37 11.77 -12.25
C GLY A 44 -3.87 11.66 -12.54
N GLU A 45 -4.50 10.54 -12.14
CA GLU A 45 -5.92 10.29 -12.32
C GLU A 45 -6.69 10.38 -11.00
N ILE A 46 -7.87 11.00 -11.09
CA ILE A 46 -8.82 11.03 -9.98
C ILE A 46 -9.60 9.72 -9.99
N ILE A 47 -9.30 8.84 -9.03
CA ILE A 47 -10.04 7.59 -8.82
C ILE A 47 -10.99 7.78 -7.62
N PRO A 48 -12.29 8.11 -7.85
CA PRO A 48 -13.19 8.54 -6.77
C PRO A 48 -13.35 7.52 -5.63
N PRO A 49 -13.42 6.19 -5.88
CA PRO A 49 -13.45 5.21 -4.80
C PRO A 49 -12.27 5.30 -3.83
N LEU A 50 -11.04 5.52 -4.34
CA LEU A 50 -9.84 5.61 -3.49
C LEU A 50 -9.85 6.87 -2.62
N ILE A 51 -10.31 7.99 -3.17
CA ILE A 51 -10.51 9.23 -2.42
C ILE A 51 -11.56 9.03 -1.32
N GLY A 52 -12.67 8.36 -1.64
CA GLY A 52 -13.69 7.98 -0.67
C GLY A 52 -13.11 7.16 0.49
N PHE A 53 -12.31 6.14 0.19
CA PHE A 53 -11.60 5.37 1.22
C PHE A 53 -10.65 6.25 2.04
N ALA A 54 -9.83 7.11 1.42
CA ALA A 54 -8.90 7.98 2.14
C ALA A 54 -9.62 8.89 3.15
N VAL A 55 -10.75 9.49 2.75
CA VAL A 55 -11.58 10.32 3.64
C VAL A 55 -12.16 9.49 4.78
N LEU A 56 -12.70 8.30 4.49
CA LEU A 56 -13.27 7.40 5.50
C LEU A 56 -12.20 6.93 6.51
N TYR A 57 -10.98 6.63 6.06
CA TYR A 57 -9.86 6.34 6.93
C TYR A 57 -9.50 7.54 7.81
N GLY A 58 -9.50 8.77 7.28
CA GLY A 58 -9.30 9.99 8.06
C GLY A 58 -10.35 10.15 9.17
N ILE A 59 -11.63 9.92 8.86
CA ILE A 59 -12.73 9.93 9.84
C ILE A 59 -12.51 8.83 10.88
N ALA A 60 -12.14 7.62 10.46
CA ALA A 60 -11.87 6.51 11.37
C ALA A 60 -10.70 6.84 12.31
N VAL A 61 -9.61 7.44 11.83
CA VAL A 61 -8.47 7.90 12.66
C VAL A 61 -8.96 8.88 13.71
N TRP A 62 -9.74 9.88 13.30
CA TRP A 62 -10.30 10.87 14.19
C TRP A 62 -11.21 10.24 15.26
N LEU A 63 -12.05 9.26 14.90
CA LEU A 63 -12.87 8.50 15.84
C LEU A 63 -12.01 7.68 16.82
N VAL A 64 -10.93 7.03 16.36
CA VAL A 64 -10.02 6.28 17.24
C VAL A 64 -9.40 7.21 18.29
N ARG A 65 -8.99 8.42 17.88
CA ARG A 65 -8.43 9.45 18.78
C ARG A 65 -9.44 9.97 19.79
N ARG A 66 -10.73 10.05 19.43
CA ARG A 66 -11.80 10.42 20.37
C ARG A 66 -12.14 9.32 21.40
N GLY A 67 -11.63 8.11 21.21
CA GLY A 67 -11.88 6.98 22.10
C GLY A 67 -13.10 6.15 21.72
N GLY A 68 -13.41 5.15 22.55
CA GLY A 68 -14.48 4.18 22.26
C GLY A 68 -14.07 3.09 21.26
N LYS A 69 -15.06 2.33 20.77
CA LYS A 69 -14.88 1.19 19.85
C LYS A 69 -15.24 1.49 18.40
N ALA A 70 -16.03 2.54 18.13
CA ALA A 70 -16.54 2.84 16.78
C ALA A 70 -15.41 3.01 15.75
N GLY A 71 -14.38 3.81 16.07
CA GLY A 71 -13.23 3.99 15.19
C GLY A 71 -12.44 2.71 14.95
N LEU A 72 -12.31 1.84 15.96
CA LEU A 72 -11.62 0.55 15.83
C LEU A 72 -12.37 -0.39 14.87
N ILE A 73 -13.70 -0.46 15.02
CA ILE A 73 -14.56 -1.27 14.15
C ILE A 73 -14.53 -0.74 12.72
N MET A 74 -14.67 0.59 12.56
CA MET A 74 -14.61 1.23 11.25
C MET A 74 -13.28 0.97 10.56
N MET A 75 -12.14 1.06 11.26
CA MET A 75 -10.83 0.72 10.72
C MET A 75 -10.75 -0.73 10.23
N ALA A 76 -11.22 -1.68 11.04
CA ALA A 76 -11.21 -3.10 10.65
C ALA A 76 -12.06 -3.35 9.41
N VAL A 77 -13.27 -2.78 9.36
CA VAL A 77 -14.20 -2.91 8.23
C VAL A 77 -13.62 -2.28 6.98
N LEU A 78 -13.08 -1.06 7.07
CA LEU A 78 -12.47 -0.39 5.91
C LEU A 78 -11.24 -1.13 5.39
N SER A 79 -10.39 -1.68 6.26
CA SER A 79 -9.24 -2.48 5.83
C SER A 79 -9.65 -3.78 5.14
N LEU A 80 -10.66 -4.46 5.68
CA LEU A 80 -11.19 -5.65 5.04
C LEU A 80 -11.84 -5.33 3.69
N LEU A 81 -12.69 -4.30 3.64
CA LEU A 81 -13.34 -3.86 2.40
C LEU A 81 -12.31 -3.45 1.35
N LEU A 82 -11.34 -2.62 1.71
CA LEU A 82 -10.28 -2.19 0.80
C LEU A 82 -9.55 -3.40 0.19
N LEU A 83 -9.14 -4.37 1.00
CA LEU A 83 -8.42 -5.56 0.53
C LEU A 83 -9.30 -6.44 -0.37
N VAL A 84 -10.56 -6.70 0.04
CA VAL A 84 -11.46 -7.60 -0.69
C VAL A 84 -11.94 -6.95 -1.99
N SER A 85 -12.43 -5.71 -1.94
CA SER A 85 -13.00 -5.04 -3.11
C SER A 85 -11.94 -4.71 -4.17
N ASN A 86 -10.69 -4.47 -3.75
CA ASN A 86 -9.59 -4.19 -4.68
C ASN A 86 -8.76 -5.44 -5.01
N SER A 87 -9.11 -6.62 -4.49
CA SER A 87 -8.35 -7.85 -4.76
C SER A 87 -8.17 -8.17 -6.26
N PRO A 88 -9.13 -7.88 -7.17
CA PRO A 88 -8.91 -8.10 -8.60
C PRO A 88 -7.81 -7.24 -9.21
N PHE A 89 -7.49 -6.09 -8.59
CA PHE A 89 -6.40 -5.21 -9.02
C PHE A 89 -5.11 -5.48 -8.24
N ILE A 90 -5.23 -5.78 -6.94
CA ILE A 90 -4.09 -6.09 -6.06
C ILE A 90 -3.34 -7.34 -6.54
N ILE A 91 -4.07 -8.41 -6.88
CA ILE A 91 -3.44 -9.69 -7.21
C ILE A 91 -2.57 -9.57 -8.47
N PRO A 92 -3.05 -9.04 -9.61
CA PRO A 92 -2.21 -8.84 -10.79
C PRO A 92 -1.03 -7.91 -10.53
N ALA A 93 -1.26 -6.76 -9.88
CA ALA A 93 -0.21 -5.76 -9.59
C ALA A 93 0.94 -6.33 -8.74
N LEU A 94 0.65 -7.29 -7.85
CA LEU A 94 1.67 -7.96 -7.02
C LEU A 94 2.25 -9.24 -7.64
N SER A 95 1.67 -9.75 -8.73
CA SER A 95 2.14 -10.98 -9.37
C SER A 95 3.33 -10.74 -10.29
N VAL A 96 3.42 -9.55 -10.90
CA VAL A 96 4.50 -9.18 -11.82
C VAL A 96 5.00 -7.78 -11.48
N PRO A 97 6.26 -7.59 -11.06
CA PRO A 97 6.82 -6.26 -10.81
C PRO A 97 7.21 -5.56 -12.11
N ALA A 98 6.39 -5.65 -13.16
CA ALA A 98 6.62 -5.04 -14.46
C ALA A 98 6.52 -3.50 -14.37
N SER A 99 5.54 -2.99 -13.62
CA SER A 99 5.47 -1.58 -13.21
C SER A 99 5.99 -1.43 -11.79
N THR A 100 7.18 -0.85 -11.62
CA THR A 100 7.78 -0.60 -10.30
C THR A 100 6.86 0.24 -9.41
N VAL A 101 6.17 1.23 -10.00
CA VAL A 101 5.29 2.15 -9.28
C VAL A 101 4.05 1.43 -8.77
N ASP A 102 3.35 0.71 -9.64
CA ASP A 102 2.13 -0.01 -9.27
C ASP A 102 2.43 -1.09 -8.21
N PHE A 103 3.45 -1.93 -8.46
CA PHE A 103 3.87 -2.96 -7.50
C PHE A 103 4.21 -2.36 -6.12
N THR A 104 4.98 -1.27 -6.09
CA THR A 104 5.40 -0.65 -4.83
C THR A 104 4.21 -0.07 -4.08
N MET A 105 3.39 0.73 -4.75
CA MET A 105 2.26 1.42 -4.11
C MET A 105 1.20 0.43 -3.64
N THR A 106 0.87 -0.54 -4.48
CA THR A 106 -0.06 -1.62 -4.12
C THR A 106 0.48 -2.45 -2.96
N GLY A 107 1.76 -2.81 -2.98
CA GLY A 107 2.39 -3.58 -1.90
C GLY A 107 2.40 -2.84 -0.56
N LEU A 108 2.76 -1.55 -0.57
CA LEU A 108 2.71 -0.69 0.62
C LEU A 108 1.29 -0.57 1.17
N LEU A 109 0.30 -0.36 0.30
CA LEU A 109 -1.12 -0.29 0.69
C LEU A 109 -1.59 -1.59 1.34
N VAL A 110 -1.25 -2.74 0.77
CA VAL A 110 -1.62 -4.06 1.31
C VAL A 110 -0.99 -4.27 2.69
N VAL A 111 0.31 -4.01 2.84
CA VAL A 111 1.02 -4.16 4.12
C VAL A 111 0.41 -3.24 5.18
N LEU A 112 0.12 -1.98 4.84
CA LEU A 112 -0.51 -1.04 5.75
C LEU A 112 -1.94 -1.46 6.12
N ALA A 113 -2.76 -1.89 5.17
CA ALA A 113 -4.13 -2.33 5.41
C ALA A 113 -4.20 -3.59 6.27
N LEU A 114 -3.32 -4.57 6.03
CA LEU A 114 -3.19 -5.77 6.88
C LEU A 114 -2.71 -5.40 8.28
N GLY A 115 -1.68 -4.55 8.39
CA GLY A 115 -1.20 -4.03 9.67
C GLY A 115 -2.29 -3.31 10.46
N ASN A 116 -3.09 -2.50 9.76
CA ASN A 116 -4.24 -1.79 10.33
C ASN A 116 -5.33 -2.75 10.82
N LEU A 117 -5.65 -3.78 10.04
CA LEU A 117 -6.61 -4.82 10.44
C LEU A 117 -6.15 -5.58 11.69
N VAL A 118 -4.88 -6.00 11.73
CA VAL A 118 -4.29 -6.68 12.90
C VAL A 118 -4.33 -5.77 14.13
N ALA A 119 -3.91 -4.50 13.99
CA ALA A 119 -3.93 -3.54 15.08
C ALA A 119 -5.36 -3.29 15.59
N ALA A 120 -6.36 -3.20 14.70
CA ALA A 120 -7.75 -2.98 15.05
C ALA A 120 -8.31 -4.16 15.85
N VAL A 121 -8.06 -5.39 15.39
CA VAL A 121 -8.48 -6.62 16.08
C VAL A 121 -7.82 -6.74 17.45
N ALA A 122 -6.51 -6.48 17.55
CA ALA A 122 -5.77 -6.53 18.81
C ALA A 122 -6.29 -5.47 19.81
N ALA A 123 -6.56 -4.25 19.34
CA ALA A 123 -7.15 -3.18 20.15
C ALA A 123 -8.58 -3.53 20.62
N LEU A 124 -9.40 -4.14 19.77
CA LEU A 124 -10.76 -4.59 20.11
C LEU A 124 -10.77 -5.70 21.16
N ARG A 125 -9.79 -6.61 21.08
CA ARG A 125 -9.57 -7.68 22.08
C ARG A 125 -8.97 -7.17 23.39
N ARG A 126 -8.72 -5.86 23.52
CA ARG A 126 -8.10 -5.22 24.69
C ARG A 126 -6.74 -5.84 25.05
N SER A 127 -5.95 -6.23 24.05
CA SER A 127 -4.58 -6.68 24.30
C SER A 127 -3.79 -5.55 24.94
N SER A 128 -3.35 -5.74 26.19
CA SER A 128 -2.64 -4.72 26.98
C SER A 128 -1.13 -4.68 26.71
N SER A 129 -0.62 -5.57 25.85
CA SER A 129 0.80 -5.72 25.61
C SER A 129 1.30 -4.75 24.53
N GLY A 130 1.95 -3.67 24.97
CA GLY A 130 2.73 -2.78 24.09
C GLY A 130 3.97 -3.47 23.49
N ALA A 131 4.36 -4.64 23.97
CA ALA A 131 5.39 -5.46 23.32
C ALA A 131 4.89 -6.01 21.96
N GLY A 132 3.66 -6.53 21.92
CA GLY A 132 3.05 -7.05 20.69
C GLY A 132 2.92 -5.98 19.61
N ALA A 133 2.43 -4.78 19.99
CA ALA A 133 2.30 -3.65 19.07
C ALA A 133 3.66 -3.22 18.48
N ARG A 134 4.74 -3.22 19.28
CA ARG A 134 6.09 -2.91 18.80
C ARG A 134 6.62 -3.94 17.81
N ILE A 135 6.41 -5.23 18.10
CA ILE A 135 6.82 -6.31 17.18
C ILE A 135 6.04 -6.19 15.86
N ALA A 136 4.72 -6.00 15.92
CA ALA A 136 3.89 -5.80 14.74
C ALA A 136 4.32 -4.57 13.94
N GLY A 137 4.59 -3.44 14.60
CA GLY A 137 5.09 -2.23 13.94
C GLY A 137 6.42 -2.46 13.20
N ARG A 138 7.37 -3.17 13.82
CA ARG A 138 8.63 -3.55 13.17
C ARG A 138 8.41 -4.48 11.99
N ALA A 139 7.51 -5.45 12.11
CA ALA A 139 7.17 -6.36 11.03
C ALA A 139 6.55 -5.63 9.84
N ILE A 140 5.64 -4.67 10.08
CA ILE A 140 5.05 -3.81 9.04
C ILE A 140 6.15 -3.03 8.32
N VAL A 141 7.04 -2.37 9.06
CA VAL A 141 8.17 -1.63 8.45
C VAL A 141 9.09 -2.56 7.65
N ALA A 142 9.44 -3.72 8.19
CA ALA A 142 10.26 -4.70 7.49
C ALA A 142 9.60 -5.18 6.19
N LEU A 143 8.30 -5.48 6.21
CA LEU A 143 7.55 -5.87 5.03
C LEU A 143 7.48 -4.76 3.98
N MET A 144 7.29 -3.50 4.38
CA MET A 144 7.36 -2.37 3.46
C MET A 144 8.73 -2.24 2.79
N LEU A 145 9.82 -2.43 3.55
CA LEU A 145 11.17 -2.45 2.98
C LEU A 145 11.38 -3.62 2.02
N VAL A 146 10.82 -4.79 2.32
CA VAL A 146 10.84 -5.95 1.41
C VAL A 146 10.10 -5.65 0.11
N VAL A 147 8.93 -5.02 0.16
CA VAL A 147 8.18 -4.58 -1.04
C VAL A 147 9.05 -3.68 -1.91
N VAL A 148 9.67 -2.65 -1.31
CA VAL A 148 10.55 -1.72 -2.04
C VAL A 148 11.78 -2.44 -2.62
N ALA A 149 12.37 -3.38 -1.87
CA ALA A 149 13.51 -4.16 -2.34
C ALA A 149 13.15 -5.06 -3.54
N ILE A 150 11.99 -5.73 -3.50
CA ILE A 150 11.50 -6.54 -4.62
C ILE A 150 11.24 -5.66 -5.84
N ALA A 151 10.62 -4.49 -5.65
CA ALA A 151 10.38 -3.55 -6.75
C ALA A 151 11.69 -3.07 -7.39
N ALA A 152 12.71 -2.78 -6.58
CA ALA A 152 14.04 -2.37 -7.04
C ALA A 152 14.75 -3.49 -7.80
N VAL A 153 14.66 -4.73 -7.32
CA VAL A 153 15.18 -5.92 -8.03
C VAL A 153 14.45 -6.10 -9.36
N GLY A 154 13.12 -6.04 -9.35
CA GLY A 154 12.30 -6.11 -10.56
C GLY A 154 12.74 -5.09 -11.60
N ARG A 155 12.94 -3.83 -11.19
CA ARG A 155 13.39 -2.76 -12.08
C ARG A 155 14.73 -3.05 -12.78
N VAL A 156 15.64 -3.79 -12.15
CA VAL A 156 16.95 -4.11 -12.75
C VAL A 156 16.97 -5.46 -13.47
N THR A 157 16.03 -6.36 -13.18
CA THR A 157 15.95 -7.68 -13.82
C THR A 157 15.04 -7.73 -15.04
N TYR A 158 14.03 -6.86 -15.10
CA TYR A 158 13.15 -6.77 -16.26
C TYR A 158 13.75 -5.79 -17.28
N GLU A 159 14.23 -6.32 -18.41
CA GLU A 159 14.60 -5.49 -19.55
C GLU A 159 13.32 -4.97 -20.22
N SER A 160 13.23 -3.65 -20.35
CA SER A 160 12.22 -3.04 -21.21
C SER A 160 12.62 -3.27 -22.67
N PRO A 161 11.79 -3.94 -23.48
CA PRO A 161 12.06 -4.03 -24.91
C PRO A 161 12.12 -2.62 -25.50
N VAL A 162 13.00 -2.42 -26.48
CA VAL A 162 13.15 -1.15 -27.20
C VAL A 162 12.58 -1.35 -28.60
N ALA A 163 11.77 -0.39 -29.05
CA ALA A 163 11.23 -0.39 -30.41
C ALA A 163 12.36 -0.49 -31.46
N GLN A 164 12.21 -1.41 -32.41
CA GLN A 164 13.08 -1.52 -33.58
C GLN A 164 12.58 -0.60 -34.70
N ALA A 165 13.45 -0.31 -35.67
CA ALA A 165 13.17 0.65 -36.73
C ALA A 165 11.96 0.27 -37.61
N ASP A 166 11.69 -1.03 -37.75
CA ASP A 166 10.63 -1.57 -38.59
C ASP A 166 9.38 -2.00 -37.77
N ASP A 167 9.37 -1.74 -36.47
CA ASP A 167 8.22 -2.08 -35.62
C ASP A 167 7.07 -1.10 -35.85
N ILE A 168 5.86 -1.65 -35.96
CA ILE A 168 4.63 -0.86 -35.86
C ILE A 168 4.48 -0.47 -34.39
N GLN A 169 4.54 0.83 -34.10
CA GLN A 169 4.40 1.33 -32.74
C GLN A 169 2.93 1.49 -32.36
N LEU A 170 2.55 0.85 -31.27
CA LEU A 170 1.25 0.95 -30.66
C LEU A 170 1.43 1.43 -29.22
N THR A 171 0.83 2.58 -28.89
CA THR A 171 0.87 3.10 -27.52
C THR A 171 -0.49 2.89 -26.88
N ALA A 172 -0.54 2.25 -25.72
CA ALA A 172 -1.72 2.24 -24.86
C ALA A 172 -1.64 3.43 -23.89
N ALA A 173 -2.64 4.30 -23.91
CA ALA A 173 -2.79 5.43 -23.01
C ALA A 173 -4.29 5.76 -22.84
N ASP A 174 -4.68 6.20 -21.65
CA ASP A 174 -6.06 6.52 -21.29
C ASP A 174 -7.03 5.35 -21.57
N VAL A 175 -6.58 4.10 -21.35
CA VAL A 175 -7.35 2.87 -21.57
C VAL A 175 -7.64 2.57 -23.07
N GLU A 176 -7.03 3.30 -23.99
CA GLU A 176 -7.19 3.14 -25.44
C GLU A 176 -5.83 2.89 -26.12
N PHE A 177 -5.86 2.22 -27.27
CA PHE A 177 -4.69 2.13 -28.13
C PHE A 177 -4.62 3.35 -29.05
N SER A 178 -3.41 3.78 -29.41
CA SER A 178 -3.16 4.94 -30.27
C SER A 178 -3.75 4.82 -31.68
N THR A 179 -4.12 3.61 -32.11
CA THR A 179 -4.87 3.34 -33.34
C THR A 179 -5.76 2.11 -33.17
N ASP A 180 -6.93 2.14 -33.79
CA ASP A 180 -7.86 1.00 -33.86
C ASP A 180 -7.54 0.06 -35.04
N VAL A 181 -6.73 0.52 -35.99
CA VAL A 181 -6.41 -0.21 -37.23
C VAL A 181 -4.90 -0.22 -37.44
N ILE A 182 -4.36 -1.41 -37.67
CA ILE A 182 -2.97 -1.64 -38.08
C ILE A 182 -2.99 -2.17 -39.51
N GLU A 183 -2.36 -1.45 -40.43
CA GLU A 183 -2.16 -1.90 -41.81
C GLU A 183 -0.71 -2.33 -41.98
N ALA A 184 -0.49 -3.56 -42.47
CA ALA A 184 0.84 -4.10 -42.72
C ALA A 184 0.88 -4.84 -44.05
N SER A 185 2.04 -4.83 -44.70
CA SER A 185 2.27 -5.64 -45.89
C SER A 185 2.32 -7.12 -45.54
N SER A 186 1.97 -7.99 -46.48
CA SER A 186 2.04 -9.44 -46.26
C SER A 186 3.47 -9.89 -45.90
N GLY A 187 3.62 -10.66 -44.82
CA GLY A 187 4.93 -11.12 -44.36
C GLY A 187 4.99 -11.22 -42.84
N GLU A 188 6.21 -11.18 -42.30
CA GLU A 188 6.45 -11.03 -40.87
C GLU A 188 6.14 -9.59 -40.47
N VAL A 189 5.33 -9.42 -39.42
CA VAL A 189 4.91 -8.12 -38.89
C VAL A 189 5.33 -8.05 -37.43
N SER A 190 6.15 -7.07 -37.08
CA SER A 190 6.54 -6.80 -35.70
C SER A 190 5.78 -5.60 -35.17
N VAL A 191 5.20 -5.75 -33.99
CA VAL A 191 4.43 -4.69 -33.30
C VAL A 191 5.09 -4.44 -31.96
N PHE A 192 5.52 -3.20 -31.74
CA PHE A 192 6.01 -2.73 -30.45
C PHE A 192 4.87 -2.07 -29.70
N VAL A 193 4.46 -2.67 -28.58
CA VAL A 193 3.38 -2.15 -27.74
C VAL A 193 3.99 -1.49 -26.50
N GLU A 194 3.85 -0.17 -26.41
CA GLU A 194 4.21 0.59 -25.22
C GLU A 194 2.96 0.84 -24.37
N ASN A 195 3.03 0.55 -23.07
CA ASN A 195 1.96 0.85 -22.14
C ASN A 195 2.33 2.06 -21.29
N ASN A 196 1.67 3.18 -21.55
CA ASN A 196 1.83 4.41 -20.78
C ASN A 196 0.78 4.55 -19.67
N ASP A 197 -0.16 3.61 -19.56
CA ASP A 197 -1.12 3.56 -18.47
C ASP A 197 -0.49 2.95 -17.21
N ALA A 198 -1.02 3.37 -16.05
CA ALA A 198 -0.61 2.81 -14.77
C ALA A 198 -1.08 1.35 -14.59
N ALA A 199 -2.20 0.99 -15.25
CA ALA A 199 -2.74 -0.35 -15.23
C ALA A 199 -1.98 -1.27 -16.21
N LEU A 200 -1.98 -2.58 -15.92
CA LEU A 200 -1.47 -3.57 -16.87
C LEU A 200 -2.49 -3.76 -18.00
N HIS A 201 -2.05 -3.54 -19.24
CA HIS A 201 -2.82 -3.85 -20.44
C HIS A 201 -2.25 -5.10 -21.11
N THR A 202 -3.15 -5.89 -21.71
CA THR A 202 -2.78 -7.05 -22.52
C THR A 202 -3.13 -6.75 -23.97
N PHE A 203 -2.18 -6.96 -24.88
CA PHE A 203 -2.42 -6.99 -26.31
C PHE A 203 -2.71 -8.44 -26.72
N THR A 204 -3.85 -8.67 -27.38
CA THR A 204 -4.31 -10.02 -27.76
C THR A 204 -4.65 -10.03 -29.24
N VAL A 205 -4.26 -11.08 -29.96
CA VAL A 205 -4.59 -11.32 -31.38
C VAL A 205 -5.53 -12.52 -31.43
N GLU A 206 -6.70 -12.35 -32.05
CA GLU A 206 -7.73 -13.40 -32.23
C GLU A 206 -7.84 -13.84 -33.69
#